data_AF-A0A323U9J6-F1
#
_entry.id   AF-A0A323U9J6-F1
#
_cell.length_a   1.000
_cell.length_b   1.000
_cell.length_c   1.000
_cell.angle_alpha   90.00
_cell.angle_beta   90.00
_cell.angle_gamma   90.00
#
_symmetry.space_group_name_H-M   'P 1'
#
loop_
_entity.id
_entity.type
_entity.pdbx_description
1 polymer ?
#
loop_
_entity_poly.entity_id
_entity_poly.type
_entity_poly.pdbx_seq_one_letter_code
_entity_poly.pdbx_strand_id
1 'polypeptide(L)' 'MNKIVREYPVDKLPSDLQEGLPQHGWVEIEFRPKADRQPRVMLAPLAGSVPNLHGSDQDVVRYIRDLREDH' A
#
# COMPACT_ATOMS: atom_id res chain seq x y z
N MET A 1 22.73 -6.68 -1.25
CA MET A 1 22.28 -5.42 -0.62
C MET A 1 22.27 -4.38 -1.74
N ASN A 2 21.10 -4.12 -2.34
CA ASN A 2 21.04 -3.33 -3.58
C ASN A 2 20.77 -1.87 -3.24
N LYS A 3 21.80 -1.03 -3.37
CA LYS A 3 21.73 0.42 -3.15
C LYS A 3 21.28 1.08 -4.46
N ILE A 4 20.22 1.89 -4.40
CA ILE A 4 19.79 2.73 -5.53
C ILE A 4 19.97 4.18 -5.10
N VAL A 5 20.92 4.87 -5.74
CA VAL A 5 21.11 6.31 -5.62
C VAL A 5 20.55 6.95 -6.89
N ARG A 6 19.74 8.00 -6.74
CA ARG A 6 19.23 8.78 -7.87
C ARG A 6 19.36 10.27 -7.59
N GLU A 7 19.81 11.01 -8.60
CA GLU A 7 19.77 12.47 -8.61
C GLU A 7 18.34 12.94 -8.83
N TYR A 8 17.90 13.92 -8.03
CA TYR A 8 16.54 14.46 -8.06
C TYR A 8 16.56 15.98 -7.92
N PRO A 9 15.81 16.73 -8.74
CA PRO A 9 15.75 18.18 -8.61
C PRO A 9 15.00 18.60 -7.34
N VAL A 10 15.52 19.61 -6.63
CA VAL A 10 14.96 20.12 -5.37
C VAL A 10 13.51 20.56 -5.55
N ASP A 11 13.19 21.18 -6.68
CA ASP A 11 11.85 21.72 -7.00
C ASP A 11 10.75 20.64 -7.04
N LYS A 12 11.12 19.36 -7.19
CA LYS A 12 10.18 18.23 -7.20
C LYS A 12 10.07 17.52 -5.86
N LEU A 13 10.83 17.94 -4.85
CA LEU A 13 10.72 17.36 -3.51
C LEU A 13 9.40 17.79 -2.85
N PRO A 14 8.87 16.99 -1.93
CA PRO A 14 7.87 17.44 -0.97
C PRO A 14 8.34 18.68 -0.18
N SER A 15 7.42 19.58 0.18
CA SER A 15 7.75 20.87 0.81
C SER A 15 8.49 20.75 2.14
N ASP A 16 8.23 19.67 2.88
CA ASP A 16 8.90 19.30 4.13
C ASP A 16 10.37 18.93 3.93
N LEU A 17 10.75 18.47 2.74
CA LEU A 17 12.14 18.12 2.40
C LEU A 17 12.88 19.22 1.64
N GLN A 18 12.17 20.26 1.17
CA GLN A 18 12.76 21.42 0.50
C GLN A 18 13.35 22.44 1.49
N GLU A 19 12.97 22.37 2.77
CA GLU A 19 13.37 23.36 3.76
C GLU A 19 14.90 23.36 3.96
N GLY A 20 15.53 24.53 3.77
CA GLY A 20 16.98 24.71 3.90
C GLY A 20 17.82 24.27 2.69
N LEU A 21 17.19 23.82 1.60
CA LEU A 21 17.88 23.48 0.35
C LEU A 21 17.95 24.68 -0.62
N PRO A 22 18.97 24.72 -1.49
CA PRO A 22 19.07 25.76 -2.52
C PRO A 22 17.91 25.64 -3.52
N GLN A 23 17.32 26.78 -3.87
CA GLN A 23 16.31 26.87 -4.93
C GLN A 23 16.94 26.43 -6.26
N HIS A 24 16.25 25.56 -7.02
CA HIS A 24 16.70 25.03 -8.32
C HIS A 24 17.97 24.15 -8.30
N GLY A 25 18.28 23.50 -7.17
CA GLY A 25 19.39 22.55 -7.05
C GLY A 25 19.04 21.10 -7.43
N TRP A 26 20.04 20.23 -7.30
CA TRP A 26 19.89 18.77 -7.39
C TRP A 26 20.35 18.13 -6.08
N VAL A 27 19.66 17.07 -5.65
CA VAL A 27 20.01 16.27 -4.46
C VAL A 27 20.14 14.80 -4.81
N GLU A 28 21.00 14.08 -4.09
CA GLU A 28 21.08 12.63 -4.16
C GLU A 28 20.14 11.99 -3.13
N ILE A 29 19.19 11.17 -3.60
CA ILE A 29 18.27 10.44 -2.74
C ILE A 29 18.72 8.97 -2.65
N GLU A 30 18.94 8.51 -1.42
CA GLU A 30 19.27 7.11 -1.13
C GLU A 30 18.01 6.33 -0.70
N PHE A 31 17.62 5.33 -1.48
CA PHE A 31 16.53 4.42 -1.11
C PHE A 31 17.08 3.21 -0.37
N ARG A 32 16.76 3.10 0.93
CA ARG A 32 17.08 1.92 1.74
C ARG A 32 15.83 1.05 1.93
N PRO A 33 15.85 -0.23 1.53
CA PRO A 33 14.77 -1.13 1.87
C PRO A 33 14.71 -1.27 3.40
N LYS A 34 13.54 -1.03 4.01
CA LYS A 34 13.32 -1.33 5.43
C LYS A 34 13.63 -2.81 5.66
N ALA A 35 14.49 -3.11 6.63
CA ALA A 35 14.88 -4.48 7.00
C ALA A 35 13.66 -5.29 7.46
N ASP A 36 12.74 -4.63 8.16
CA ASP A 36 11.51 -5.25 8.65
C ASP A 36 10.45 -5.26 7.55
N ARG A 37 10.54 -6.26 6.67
CA ARG A 37 9.35 -6.74 5.98
C ARG A 37 8.43 -7.25 7.08
N GLN A 38 7.37 -6.50 7.40
CA GLN A 38 6.28 -7.06 8.19
C GLN A 38 5.93 -8.43 7.59
N PRO A 39 5.85 -9.49 8.41
CA PRO A 39 5.59 -10.82 7.90
C PRO A 39 4.33 -10.75 7.04
N ARG A 40 4.45 -11.17 5.78
CA ARG A 40 3.30 -11.31 4.89
C ARG A 40 2.44 -12.40 5.50
N VAL A 41 1.45 -12.01 6.29
CA VAL A 41 0.48 -12.96 6.86
C VAL A 41 -0.27 -13.55 5.66
N MET A 42 -0.31 -14.88 5.58
CA MET A 42 -1.15 -15.53 4.57
C MET A 42 -2.60 -15.08 4.80
N LEU A 43 -3.42 -14.96 3.75
CA LEU A 43 -4.84 -14.64 3.93
C LEU A 43 -5.62 -15.79 4.58
N ALA A 44 -5.06 -17.01 4.54
CA ALA A 44 -5.69 -18.23 5.04
C ALA A 44 -6.13 -18.19 6.53
N PRO A 45 -5.35 -17.66 7.49
CA PRO A 45 -5.76 -17.55 8.89
C PRO A 45 -6.78 -16.43 9.15
N LEU A 46 -7.04 -15.55 8.17
CA LEU A 46 -8.03 -14.46 8.28
C LEU A 46 -9.41 -14.87 7.74
N ALA A 47 -9.52 -16.04 7.11
CA ALA A 47 -10.81 -16.60 6.71
C ALA A 47 -11.62 -16.97 7.96
N GLY A 48 -12.74 -16.26 8.18
CA GLY A 48 -13.62 -16.45 9.33
C GLY A 48 -13.27 -15.65 10.59
N SER A 49 -12.18 -14.85 10.58
CA SER A 49 -11.82 -13.98 11.72
C SER A 49 -12.54 -12.63 11.71
N VAL A 50 -13.24 -12.30 10.63
CA VAL A 50 -14.02 -11.07 10.49
C VAL A 50 -15.48 -11.42 10.80
N PRO A 51 -16.18 -10.66 11.67
CA PRO A 51 -17.61 -10.84 11.87
C PRO A 51 -18.31 -10.75 10.52
N ASN A 52 -19.31 -11.60 10.30
CA ASN A 52 -20.04 -11.70 9.03
C ASN A 52 -20.72 -10.34 8.73
N LEU A 53 -20.01 -9.46 8.01
CA LEU A 53 -20.44 -8.09 7.69
C LEU A 53 -21.73 -8.08 6.84
N HIS A 54 -22.06 -9.21 6.24
CA HIS A 54 -23.14 -9.35 5.26
C HIS A 54 -24.43 -9.97 5.83
N GLY A 55 -24.57 -10.07 7.16
CA GLY A 55 -25.79 -10.58 7.78
C GLY A 55 -25.86 -12.11 7.78
N SER A 56 -27.08 -12.66 7.71
CA SER A 56 -27.28 -14.11 7.76
C SER A 56 -26.68 -14.81 6.53
N ASP A 57 -26.35 -16.10 6.63
CA ASP A 57 -25.80 -16.87 5.50
C ASP A 57 -26.69 -16.79 4.24
N GLN A 58 -28.00 -16.61 4.42
CA GLN A 58 -28.95 -16.43 3.31
C GLN A 58 -28.74 -15.12 2.55
N ASP A 59 -28.36 -14.05 3.25
CA ASP A 59 -28.11 -12.73 2.64
C ASP A 59 -26.82 -12.75 1.81
N VAL A 60 -25.79 -13.47 2.28
CA VAL A 60 -24.54 -13.69 1.54
C VAL A 60 -24.79 -14.47 0.26
N VAL A 61 -25.57 -15.57 0.34
CA VAL A 61 -25.90 -16.39 -0.83
C VAL A 61 -26.72 -15.60 -1.86
N ARG A 62 -27.67 -14.76 -1.41
CA ARG A 62 -28.44 -13.89 -2.31
C ARG A 62 -27.53 -12.87 -3.00
N TYR A 63 -26.67 -12.18 -2.25
CA TYR A 63 -25.74 -11.19 -2.81
C TYR A 63 -24.78 -11.80 -3.86
N ILE A 64 -24.24 -13.00 -3.59
CA ILE A 64 -23.37 -13.71 -4.54
C ILE A 64 -24.13 -14.10 -5.82
N ARG A 65 -25.41 -14.52 -5.70
CA ARG A 65 -26.25 -14.83 -6.88
C ARG A 65 -26.55 -13.59 -7.70
N ASP A 66 -26.89 -12.47 -7.06
CA ASP A 66 -27.16 -11.20 -7.74
C ASP A 66 -25.92 -10.70 -8.51
N LEU A 67 -24.71 -10.87 -7.95
CA LEU A 67 -23.46 -10.52 -8.62
C LEU A 67 -23.11 -11.45 -9.80
N ARG A 68 -23.64 -12.67 -9.83
CA ARG A 68 -23.31 -13.66 -10.87
C ARG A 68 -24.11 -13.47 -12.15
N GLU A 69 -25.14 -12.62 -12.15
CA GLU A 69 -26.09 -12.48 -13.27
C GLU A 69 -26.65 -13.85 -13.73
N ASP A 70 -26.98 -14.75 -12.80
CA ASP A 70 -27.76 -15.94 -13.13
C ASP A 70 -29.22 -15.49 -13.41
N HIS A 71 -29.45 -14.93 -14.59
CA HIS A 71 -30.77 -14.67 -15.20
C HIS A 71 -31.26 -15.88 -16.01
#